data_AF-A0A3B9Z7N2-F1
#
_entry.id   AF-A0A3B9Z7N2-F1
#
_cell.length_a   1.000
_cell.length_b   1.000
_cell.length_c   1.000
_cell.angle_alpha   90.00
_cell.angle_beta   90.00
_cell.angle_gamma   90.00
#
_symmetry.space_group_name_H-M   'P 1'
#
loop_
_entity.id
_entity.type
_entity.pdbx_description
1 polymer ?
#
loop_
_entity_poly.entity_id
_entity_poly.type
_entity_poly.pdbx_seq_one_letter_code
_entity_poly.pdbx_strand_id
1 'polypeptide(L)'
;MDKKQIEGLLFYFEKATDVNEGIREQVIDVLNDALARIADDEAAAARKRKSPNKSGVLQLDPETYAVIAEFATQKEALAAIGQEGKSGVGDALNGRTKTHNAYGFAWCFKDEYPTFLASREQ
;
A
#
# COMPACT_ATOMS: atom_id res chain seq x y z
N MET A 1 -3.37 22.11 18.89
CA MET A 1 -1.92 22.35 19.03
C MET A 1 -1.26 21.57 17.93
N ASP A 2 -0.58 22.24 17.01
CA ASP A 2 -0.02 21.59 15.81
C ASP A 2 1.22 20.77 16.17
N LYS A 3 1.51 19.72 15.40
CA LYS A 3 2.67 18.82 15.57
C LYS A 3 3.98 19.58 15.83
N LYS A 4 4.24 20.62 15.04
CA LYS A 4 5.43 21.49 15.19
C LYS A 4 5.50 22.22 16.53
N GLN A 5 4.35 22.60 17.10
CA GLN A 5 4.30 23.25 18.41
C GLN A 5 4.62 22.27 19.53
N ILE A 6 4.17 21.02 19.40
CA ILE A 6 4.44 19.93 20.36
C ILE A 6 5.93 19.54 20.30
N GLU A 7 6.49 19.37 19.10
CA GLU A 7 7.92 19.09 18.90
C GLU A 7 8.81 20.19 19.48
N GLY A 8 8.43 21.47 19.31
CA GLY A 8 9.16 22.60 19.89
C GLY A 8 9.15 22.61 21.42
N LEU A 9 8.03 22.24 22.04
CA LEU A 9 7.93 22.12 23.50
C LEU A 9 8.70 20.91 24.03
N LEU A 10 8.63 19.77 23.34
CA LEU A 10 9.39 18.58 23.70
C LEU A 10 10.89 18.90 23.71
N PHE A 11 11.38 19.58 22.66
CA PHE A 11 12.77 20.03 22.58
C PHE A 11 13.14 20.98 23.72
N TYR A 12 12.27 21.94 24.04
CA TYR A 12 12.49 22.86 25.15
C TYR A 12 12.59 22.13 26.49
N PHE A 13 11.65 21.23 26.80
CA PHE A 13 11.65 20.46 28.04
C PHE A 13 12.79 19.43 28.10
N GLU A 14 13.23 18.87 26.97
CA GLU A 14 14.39 17.99 26.92
C GLU A 14 15.69 18.74 27.28
N LYS A 15 15.84 19.99 26.85
CA LYS A 15 17.03 20.81 27.12
C LYS A 15 16.96 21.63 28.41
N ALA A 16 15.79 21.75 29.03
CA ALA A 16 15.62 22.49 30.27
C ALA A 16 16.24 21.72 31.45
N THR A 17 17.32 22.28 32.02
CA THR A 17 18.00 21.76 33.22
C THR A 17 17.54 22.44 34.51
N ASP A 18 16.73 23.50 34.41
CA ASP A 18 16.28 24.33 35.53
C ASP A 18 14.89 23.90 36.07
N VAL A 19 14.23 22.96 35.41
CA VAL A 19 12.92 22.45 35.79
C VAL A 19 13.07 21.23 36.69
N ASN A 20 12.24 21.12 37.73
CA ASN A 20 12.17 19.92 38.56
C ASN A 20 12.01 18.65 37.71
N GLU A 21 12.92 17.70 37.86
CA GLU A 21 13.02 16.50 37.03
C GLU A 21 11.70 15.72 36.96
N GLY A 22 11.01 15.56 38.09
CA GLY A 22 9.73 14.85 38.13
C GLY A 22 8.59 15.57 37.41
N ILE A 23 8.64 16.91 37.30
CA ILE A 23 7.67 17.69 36.52
C ILE A 23 8.04 17.62 35.03
N ARG A 24 9.34 17.69 34.72
CA ARG A 24 9.87 17.58 33.36
C ARG A 24 9.49 16.25 32.72
N GLU A 25 9.66 15.14 33.42
CA GLU A 25 9.29 13.81 32.92
C GLU A 25 7.79 13.67 32.68
N GLN A 26 6.95 14.15 33.60
CA GLN A 26 5.49 14.13 33.43
C GLN A 26 5.05 14.94 32.21
N VAL A 27 5.66 16.11 31.99
CA VAL A 27 5.34 16.94 30.82
C VAL A 27 5.80 16.29 29.52
N ILE A 28 6.98 15.68 29.50
CA ILE A 28 7.51 14.94 28.34
C ILE A 28 6.59 13.76 27.98
N ASP A 29 6.10 13.01 28.97
CA ASP A 29 5.18 11.89 28.75
C ASP A 29 3.87 12.34 28.08
N VAL A 30 3.26 13.41 28.60
CA VAL A 30 2.03 14.00 28.04
C VAL A 30 2.25 14.50 26.61
N LEU A 31 3.41 15.10 26.32
CA LEU A 31 3.74 15.58 24.97
C LEU A 31 3.97 14.42 23.99
N ASN A 32 4.61 13.34 24.43
CA ASN A 32 4.80 12.13 23.61
C ASN A 32 3.48 11.43 23.31
N ASP A 33 2.59 11.30 24.29
CA ASP A 33 1.24 10.75 24.13
C ASP A 33 0.38 11.61 23.17
N ALA A 34 0.48 12.94 23.27
CA ALA A 34 -0.17 13.85 22.33
C ALA A 34 0.39 13.71 20.90
N LEU A 35 1.71 13.55 20.75
CA LEU A 35 2.35 13.32 19.46
C LEU A 35 1.93 11.97 18.84
N ALA A 36 1.82 10.92 19.66
CA ALA A 36 1.37 9.59 19.23
C ALA A 36 -0.08 9.62 18.71
N ARG A 37 -0.98 10.36 19.36
CA ARG A 37 -2.37 10.52 18.88
C ARG A 37 -2.46 11.26 17.54
N ILE A 38 -1.62 12.28 17.34
CA ILE A 38 -1.57 13.01 16.05
C ILE A 38 -0.99 12.11 14.96
N ALA A 39 0.01 11.28 15.27
CA ALA A 39 0.56 10.32 14.33
C ALA A 39 -0.46 9.24 13.94
N ASP A 40 -1.32 8.77 14.85
CA ASP A 40 -2.39 7.82 14.54
C ASP A 40 -3.48 8.44 13.64
N ASP A 41 -3.82 9.72 13.85
CA ASP A 41 -4.74 10.46 12.97
C ASP A 41 -4.13 10.74 11.58
N GLU A 42 -2.84 11.09 11.50
CA GLU A 42 -2.07 11.17 10.24
C GLU A 42 -2.03 9.81 9.53
N ALA A 43 -1.83 8.71 10.28
CA ALA A 43 -1.82 7.36 9.74
C ALA A 43 -3.23 6.92 9.28
N ALA A 44 -4.29 7.32 9.97
CA ALA A 44 -5.67 7.08 9.58
C ALA A 44 -6.06 7.88 8.32
N ALA A 45 -5.56 9.11 8.17
CA ALA A 45 -5.69 9.90 6.94
C ALA A 45 -4.87 9.29 5.78
N ALA A 46 -3.68 8.75 6.06
CA ALA A 46 -2.84 8.06 5.08
C ALA A 46 -3.41 6.69 4.64
N ARG A 47 -4.24 6.04 5.47
CA ARG A 47 -5.02 4.84 5.08
C ARG A 47 -6.08 5.15 4.02
N LYS A 48 -6.41 6.43 3.79
CA LYS A 48 -7.21 6.87 2.65
C LYS A 48 -6.29 7.44 1.57
N ARG A 49 -6.06 6.62 0.54
CA ARG A 49 -5.39 6.91 -0.75
C ARG A 49 -3.88 6.67 -0.80
N LYS A 50 -3.47 5.43 -0.56
CA LYS A 50 -2.47 4.84 -1.45
C LYS A 50 -3.26 4.20 -2.60
N SER A 51 -3.54 4.94 -3.67
CA SER A 51 -3.72 4.25 -4.95
C SER A 51 -2.38 3.55 -5.20
N PRO A 52 -2.30 2.21 -5.16
CA PRO A 52 -1.04 1.54 -5.40
C PRO A 52 -0.56 1.99 -6.78
N ASN A 53 0.54 2.73 -6.79
CA ASN A 53 1.17 3.18 -8.02
C ASN A 53 1.44 1.94 -8.87
N LYS A 54 0.79 1.85 -10.04
CA LYS A 54 1.10 0.93 -11.14
C LYS A 54 1.56 -0.45 -10.63
N SER A 55 0.66 -1.19 -9.99
CA SER A 55 0.86 -2.62 -9.79
C SER A 55 1.03 -3.24 -11.18
N GLY A 56 2.26 -3.62 -11.52
CA GLY A 56 2.55 -4.32 -12.77
C GLY A 56 1.63 -5.52 -12.91
N VAL A 57 1.31 -5.89 -14.14
CA VAL A 57 0.41 -7.02 -14.41
C VAL A 57 1.22 -8.18 -14.95
N LEU A 58 0.92 -9.36 -14.45
CA LEU A 58 1.54 -10.61 -14.87
C LEU A 58 0.55 -11.35 -15.75
N GLN A 59 1.04 -11.78 -16.90
CA GLN A 59 0.39 -12.76 -17.75
C GLN A 59 0.86 -14.13 -17.32
N LEU A 60 -0.09 -14.96 -16.91
CA LEU A 60 0.13 -16.30 -16.42
C LEU A 60 -0.49 -17.30 -17.40
N ASP A 61 0.11 -18.48 -17.43
CA ASP A 61 -0.49 -19.62 -18.08
C ASP A 61 -1.79 -20.04 -17.34
N PRO A 62 -2.91 -20.24 -18.03
CA PRO A 62 -4.19 -20.53 -17.38
C PRO A 62 -4.27 -21.90 -16.71
N GLU A 63 -3.38 -22.83 -17.08
CA GLU A 63 -3.36 -24.19 -16.53
C GLU A 63 -2.31 -24.33 -15.42
N THR A 64 -1.11 -23.81 -15.66
CA THR A 64 0.04 -23.96 -14.76
C THR A 64 0.27 -22.74 -13.85
N TYR A 65 -0.38 -21.61 -14.10
CA TYR A 65 -0.19 -20.33 -13.39
C TYR A 65 1.27 -19.84 -13.37
N ALA A 66 2.10 -20.37 -14.27
CA ALA A 66 3.47 -19.94 -14.48
C ALA A 66 3.49 -18.56 -15.15
N VAL A 67 4.43 -17.70 -14.74
CA VAL A 67 4.60 -16.38 -15.36
C VAL A 67 5.11 -16.54 -16.78
N ILE A 68 4.31 -16.09 -17.75
CA ILE A 68 4.67 -16.02 -19.16
C ILE A 68 5.34 -14.68 -19.45
N ALA A 69 4.73 -13.58 -18.98
CA ALA A 69 5.22 -12.23 -19.23
C ALA A 69 4.85 -11.28 -18.09
N GLU A 70 5.68 -10.27 -17.88
CA GLU A 70 5.42 -9.17 -16.96
C GLU A 70 5.30 -7.84 -17.72
N PHE A 71 4.30 -7.05 -17.34
CA PHE A 71 4.04 -5.75 -17.95
C PHE A 71 3.97 -4.68 -16.87
N ALA A 72 4.47 -3.49 -17.18
CA ALA A 72 4.45 -2.37 -16.26
C ALA A 72 3.02 -1.82 -16.07
N THR A 73 2.15 -1.98 -17.07
CA THR A 73 0.76 -1.49 -17.02
C THR A 73 -0.20 -2.41 -17.78
N GLN A 74 -1.50 -2.34 -17.42
CA GLN A 74 -2.58 -3.00 -18.17
C GLN A 74 -2.60 -2.60 -19.65
N LYS A 75 -2.28 -1.34 -19.96
CA LYS A 75 -2.26 -0.85 -21.33
C LYS A 75 -1.15 -1.51 -22.16
N GLU A 76 0.02 -1.68 -21.56
CA GLU A 76 1.15 -2.37 -22.18
C GLU A 76 0.84 -3.85 -22.41
N ALA A 77 0.21 -4.51 -21.44
CA ALA A 77 -0.28 -5.88 -21.60
C ALA A 77 -1.29 -6.02 -22.75
N LEU A 78 -2.27 -5.11 -22.83
CA LEU A 78 -3.26 -5.07 -23.91
C LEU A 78 -2.62 -4.82 -25.28
N ALA A 79 -1.62 -3.95 -25.35
CA ALA A 79 -0.85 -3.71 -26.56
C ALA A 79 -0.07 -4.96 -26.99
N ALA A 80 0.54 -5.67 -26.04
CA ALA A 80 1.27 -6.90 -26.32
C ALA A 80 0.38 -8.03 -26.88
N ILE A 81 -0.89 -8.11 -26.46
CA ILE A 81 -1.87 -9.09 -26.98
C ILE A 81 -2.71 -8.55 -28.16
N GLY A 82 -2.42 -7.33 -28.66
CA GLY A 82 -3.16 -6.71 -29.76
C GLY A 82 -4.63 -6.39 -29.46
N GLN A 83 -4.97 -6.19 -28.17
CA GLN A 83 -6.32 -5.86 -27.70
C GLN A 83 -6.40 -4.45 -27.11
N GLU A 84 -5.65 -3.50 -27.68
CA GLU A 84 -5.63 -2.11 -27.22
C GLU A 84 -7.05 -1.52 -27.11
N GLY A 85 -7.34 -0.89 -25.97
CA GLY A 85 -8.63 -0.25 -25.71
C GLY A 85 -9.74 -1.16 -25.18
N LYS A 86 -9.48 -2.45 -24.94
CA LYS A 86 -10.47 -3.36 -24.33
C LYS A 86 -10.28 -3.49 -22.81
N SER A 87 -11.38 -3.68 -22.09
CA SER A 87 -11.38 -3.79 -20.61
C SER A 87 -11.16 -5.20 -20.07
N GLY A 88 -11.03 -6.22 -20.92
CA GLY A 88 -11.05 -7.63 -20.49
C GLY A 88 -9.96 -7.99 -19.47
N VAL A 89 -8.75 -7.46 -19.62
CA VAL A 89 -7.66 -7.67 -18.64
C VAL A 89 -7.99 -7.01 -17.30
N GLY A 90 -8.56 -5.80 -17.32
CA GLY A 90 -8.98 -5.10 -16.11
C GLY A 90 -10.11 -5.83 -15.37
N ASP A 91 -11.07 -6.41 -16.09
CA ASP A 91 -12.17 -7.18 -15.48
C ASP A 91 -11.69 -8.53 -14.90
N ALA A 92 -10.66 -9.15 -15.49
CA ALA A 92 -10.02 -10.36 -14.95
C ALA A 92 -9.18 -10.07 -13.70
N LEU A 93 -8.44 -8.96 -13.70
CA LEU A 93 -7.64 -8.51 -12.56
C LEU A 93 -8.51 -8.12 -11.35
N ASN A 94 -9.64 -7.47 -11.59
CA ASN A 94 -10.56 -7.05 -10.53
C ASN A 94 -11.47 -8.18 -10.01
N GLY A 95 -11.33 -9.41 -10.50
CA GLY A 95 -12.20 -10.53 -10.11
C GLY A 95 -13.68 -10.33 -10.43
N ARG A 96 -14.01 -9.40 -11.34
CA ARG A 96 -15.39 -9.16 -11.81
C ARG A 96 -15.89 -10.30 -12.68
N THR A 97 -14.97 -11.09 -13.21
CA THR A 97 -15.23 -12.33 -13.92
C THR A 97 -14.89 -13.50 -13.01
N LYS A 98 -15.74 -14.55 -13.01
CA LYS A 98 -15.58 -15.75 -12.15
C LYS A 98 -14.28 -16.53 -12.41
N THR A 99 -13.61 -16.22 -13.50
CA THR A 99 -12.33 -16.80 -13.90
C THR A 99 -11.38 -15.64 -14.11
N HIS A 100 -10.22 -15.65 -13.46
CA HIS A 100 -9.10 -14.70 -13.68
C HIS A 100 -8.49 -14.84 -15.09
N ASN A 101 -9.30 -15.22 -16.07
CA ASN A 101 -8.92 -15.61 -17.41
C ASN A 101 -9.49 -14.59 -18.39
N ALA A 102 -8.61 -13.93 -19.13
CA ALA A 102 -8.97 -13.06 -20.25
C ALA A 102 -8.10 -13.37 -21.44
N TYR A 103 -8.70 -13.45 -22.63
CA TYR A 103 -8.01 -13.68 -23.90
C TYR A 103 -7.15 -14.96 -23.92
N GLY A 104 -7.57 -15.99 -23.19
CA GLY A 104 -6.84 -17.27 -23.11
C GLY A 104 -5.67 -17.30 -22.12
N PHE A 105 -5.48 -16.25 -21.33
CA PHE A 105 -4.42 -16.17 -20.31
C PHE A 105 -5.00 -15.85 -18.94
N ALA A 106 -4.32 -16.30 -17.89
CA ALA A 106 -4.61 -15.87 -16.54
C ALA A 106 -3.90 -14.54 -16.24
N TRP A 107 -4.55 -13.65 -15.51
CA TRP A 107 -4.01 -12.31 -15.20
C TRP A 107 -4.00 -12.09 -13.69
N CYS A 108 -2.87 -11.62 -13.17
CA CYS A 108 -2.70 -11.28 -11.76
C CYS A 108 -1.89 -10.00 -11.62
N PHE A 109 -2.12 -9.26 -10.53
CA PHE A 109 -1.22 -8.17 -10.15
C PHE A 109 0.08 -8.73 -9.61
N LYS A 110 1.21 -8.10 -9.96
CA LYS A 110 2.54 -8.51 -9.51
C LYS A 110 2.67 -8.58 -7.99
N ASP A 111 1.96 -7.71 -7.28
CA ASP A 111 1.94 -7.65 -5.81
C ASP A 111 1.13 -8.79 -5.18
N GLU A 112 0.07 -9.25 -5.87
CA GLU A 112 -0.83 -10.31 -5.38
C GLU A 112 -0.40 -11.72 -5.81
N TYR A 113 0.53 -11.83 -6.76
CA TYR A 113 1.04 -13.10 -7.27
C TYR A 113 1.51 -14.11 -6.20
N PRO A 114 2.34 -13.74 -5.19
CA PRO A 114 2.76 -14.70 -4.17
C PRO A 114 1.57 -15.25 -3.36
N THR A 115 0.59 -14.40 -3.04
CA THR A 115 -0.64 -14.82 -2.34
C THR A 115 -1.53 -15.68 -3.23
N PHE A 116 -1.60 -15.36 -4.52
CA PHE A 116 -2.38 -16.08 -5.52
C PHE A 116 -1.87 -17.51 -5.73
N LEU A 117 -0.54 -17.72 -5.81
CA LEU A 117 0.08 -19.05 -5.89
C LEU A 117 -0.19 -19.88 -4.63
N ALA A 118 0.04 -19.30 -3.45
CA ALA A 118 -0.15 -19.98 -2.17
C ALA A 118 -1.59 -20.46 -1.93
N SER A 119 -2.58 -19.84 -2.58
CA SER A 119 -3.99 -20.22 -2.50
C SER A 119 -4.37 -21.40 -3.41
N ARG A 120 -3.52 -21.77 -4.38
CA ARG A 120 -3.78 -22.84 -5.36
C ARG A 120 -2.94 -24.10 -5.18
N GLU A 121 -1.93 -24.04 -4.32
CA GLU A 121 -1.14 -25.20 -3.90
C GLU A 121 -1.75 -25.97 -2.69
N GLN A 122 -2.98 -25.63 -2.29
CA GLN A 122 -3.77 -26.31 -1.24
C GLN A 122 -4.86 -27.19 -1.84
#